data_AF-A0A5E3XQ36-F1
#
_entry.id   AF-A0A5E3XQ36-F1
#
_cell.length_a   1.000
_cell.length_b   1.000
_cell.length_c   1.000
_cell.angle_alpha   90.00
_cell.angle_beta   90.00
_cell.angle_gamma   90.00
#
_symmetry.space_group_name_H-M   'P 1'
#
loop_
_entity.id
_entity.type
_entity.pdbx_description
1 polymer ?
#
loop_
_entity_poly.entity_id
_entity_poly.type
_entity_poly.pdbx_seq_one_letter_code
_entity_poly.pdbx_strand_id
1 'polypeptide(L)'
;MSETKHLSFGELVDRPVLRLPRLKGLRLDLDMHGWDINIFIKSLSIPSSAQLLVYKAKFIAVGDFALFETAFKTVTAATNEEIALTLTGNDFKLETAPHPGHPRRLKAEITGSNLGDIAYALHGPQLGLQDDFKRVTHLTIRFPPHYPVEAWEHIFHLVKSADTLEIAVNGPPNDVRGVPAIFEALEQCFDEYNIPLPSLPLPNLAHIVLRLQLPATLAQTITRKHIVECLQTRAFAEARPIQTLCLYGALRDTALVHLLRGLVSHLEWKNE
;
A
#
# COMPACT_ATOMS: atom_id res chain seq x y z
N MET A 1 47.20 -14.82 -15.97
CA MET A 1 46.42 -14.91 -14.71
C MET A 1 45.63 -13.62 -14.62
N SER A 2 44.30 -13.71 -14.67
CA SER A 2 43.41 -12.54 -14.58
C SER A 2 43.19 -12.24 -13.11
N GLU A 3 43.66 -11.07 -12.65
CA GLU A 3 43.35 -10.57 -11.31
C GLU A 3 41.90 -10.12 -11.28
N THR A 4 41.05 -10.89 -10.62
CA THR A 4 39.73 -10.43 -10.21
C THR A 4 39.91 -9.38 -9.12
N LYS A 5 39.98 -8.11 -9.52
CA LYS A 5 39.95 -6.99 -8.56
C LYS A 5 38.58 -6.97 -7.87
N HIS A 6 38.55 -7.43 -6.63
CA HIS A 6 37.45 -7.13 -5.72
C HIS A 6 37.51 -5.63 -5.38
N LEU A 7 36.68 -4.85 -6.06
CA LEU A 7 36.46 -3.45 -5.71
C LEU A 7 35.75 -3.40 -4.36
N SER A 8 36.34 -2.70 -3.39
CA SER A 8 35.68 -2.42 -2.13
C SER A 8 34.62 -1.33 -2.33
N PHE A 9 33.47 -1.45 -1.66
CA PHE A 9 32.32 -0.56 -1.85
C PHE A 9 32.61 0.91 -1.51
N GLY A 10 33.64 1.21 -0.72
CA GLY A 10 34.08 2.59 -0.44
C GLY A 10 34.57 3.35 -1.68
N GLU A 11 35.02 2.66 -2.72
CA GLU A 11 35.52 3.26 -3.97
C GLU A 11 34.42 3.65 -4.98
N LEU A 12 33.14 3.39 -4.65
CA LEU A 12 31.99 3.77 -5.48
C LEU A 12 31.46 5.18 -5.18
N VAL A 13 31.81 5.75 -4.04
CA VAL A 13 31.24 7.04 -3.56
C VAL A 13 31.74 8.24 -4.38
N ASP A 14 32.93 8.15 -5.00
CA ASP A 14 33.57 9.25 -5.76
C ASP A 14 33.54 9.07 -7.29
N ARG A 15 32.74 8.13 -7.83
CA ARG A 15 32.70 7.91 -9.29
C ARG A 15 31.80 8.93 -10.00
N PRO A 16 32.19 9.35 -11.22
CA PRO A 16 31.35 10.22 -12.04
C PRO A 16 30.03 9.52 -12.37
N VAL A 17 28.92 10.25 -12.19
CA VAL A 17 27.57 9.77 -12.48
C VAL A 17 27.49 9.25 -13.91
N LEU A 18 27.11 7.98 -14.08
CA LEU A 18 26.95 7.36 -15.38
C LEU A 18 25.71 7.97 -16.06
N ARG A 19 25.92 8.77 -17.10
CA ARG A 19 24.83 9.39 -17.85
C ARG A 19 24.22 8.40 -18.83
N LEU A 20 22.92 8.13 -18.70
CA LEU A 20 22.17 7.24 -19.58
C LEU A 20 21.06 8.01 -20.32
N PRO A 21 21.41 8.98 -21.20
CA PRO A 21 20.45 9.95 -21.75
C PRO A 21 19.37 9.34 -22.65
N ARG A 22 19.56 8.10 -23.13
CA ARG A 22 18.61 7.37 -23.99
C ARG A 22 17.91 6.21 -23.26
N LEU A 23 18.07 6.11 -21.94
CA LEU A 23 17.46 5.04 -21.15
C LEU A 23 15.94 5.19 -21.19
N LYS A 24 15.26 4.16 -21.67
CA LYS A 24 13.80 4.08 -21.67
C LYS A 24 13.26 3.35 -20.44
N GLY A 25 14.04 2.40 -19.91
CA GLY A 25 13.67 1.62 -18.75
C GLY A 25 14.90 0.98 -18.11
N LEU A 26 14.89 0.90 -16.78
CA LEU A 26 15.84 0.19 -15.95
C LEU A 26 15.07 -0.82 -15.11
N ARG A 27 15.39 -2.10 -15.25
CA ARG A 27 14.85 -3.17 -14.41
C ARG A 27 15.99 -3.79 -13.62
N LEU A 28 15.86 -3.73 -12.30
CA LEU A 28 16.78 -4.33 -11.34
C LEU A 28 16.06 -5.50 -10.69
N ASP A 29 16.57 -6.72 -10.88
CA ASP A 29 16.11 -7.93 -10.20
C ASP A 29 17.30 -8.48 -9.42
N LEU A 30 17.55 -7.85 -8.27
CA LEU A 30 18.78 -8.03 -7.49
C LEU A 30 18.38 -8.36 -6.05
N ASP A 31 18.86 -9.50 -5.55
CA ASP A 31 18.66 -9.92 -4.16
C ASP A 31 19.63 -9.20 -3.22
N MET A 32 19.49 -7.87 -3.14
CA MET A 32 20.39 -6.95 -2.44
C MET A 32 19.63 -6.05 -1.47
N HIS A 33 20.36 -5.47 -0.52
CA HIS A 33 19.83 -4.47 0.40
C HIS A 33 19.35 -3.22 -0.34
N GLY A 34 18.24 -2.63 0.14
CA GLY A 34 17.70 -1.40 -0.42
C GLY A 34 18.72 -0.26 -0.42
N TRP A 35 19.61 -0.21 0.56
CA TRP A 35 20.69 0.77 0.64
C TRP A 35 21.68 0.67 -0.54
N ASP A 36 22.08 -0.56 -0.92
CA ASP A 36 23.02 -0.76 -2.03
C ASP A 36 22.39 -0.39 -3.36
N ILE A 37 21.12 -0.75 -3.54
CA ILE A 37 20.35 -0.39 -4.74
C ILE A 37 20.16 1.13 -4.80
N ASN A 38 19.94 1.79 -3.66
CA ASN A 38 19.84 3.24 -3.56
C ASN A 38 21.13 3.93 -4.03
N ILE A 39 22.30 3.47 -3.54
CA ILE A 39 23.60 3.97 -4.00
C ILE A 39 23.76 3.78 -5.51
N PHE A 40 23.41 2.60 -6.01
CA PHE A 40 23.48 2.30 -7.43
C PHE A 40 22.62 3.26 -8.26
N ILE A 41 21.35 3.46 -7.89
CA ILE A 41 20.46 4.40 -8.60
C ILE A 41 21.01 5.83 -8.56
N LYS A 42 21.53 6.29 -7.43
CA LYS A 42 22.14 7.63 -7.29
C LYS A 42 23.38 7.81 -8.18
N SER A 43 24.11 6.72 -8.45
CA SER A 43 25.27 6.74 -9.37
C SER A 43 24.87 6.83 -10.84
N LEU A 44 23.58 6.68 -11.17
CA LEU A 44 23.03 6.79 -12.51
C LEU A 44 22.33 8.14 -12.70
N SER A 45 22.57 8.79 -13.85
CA SER A 45 21.71 9.88 -14.30
C SER A 45 20.63 9.30 -15.20
N ILE A 46 19.49 8.98 -14.59
CA ILE A 46 18.30 8.41 -15.22
C ILE A 46 17.39 9.56 -15.70
N PRO A 47 16.97 9.58 -16.97
CA PRO A 47 15.98 10.56 -17.45
C PRO A 47 14.65 10.41 -16.70
N SER A 48 13.97 11.52 -16.37
CA SER A 48 12.65 11.51 -15.70
C SER A 48 11.52 10.84 -16.52
N SER A 49 11.77 10.60 -17.81
CA SER A 49 10.89 9.86 -18.71
C SER A 49 11.13 8.35 -18.69
N ALA A 50 12.20 7.88 -18.04
CA ALA A 50 12.54 6.47 -17.99
C ALA A 50 11.68 5.73 -16.95
N GLN A 51 11.43 4.46 -17.22
CA GLN A 51 10.85 3.54 -16.25
C GLN A 51 11.93 2.99 -15.31
N LEU A 52 11.63 2.83 -14.03
CA LEU A 52 12.51 2.23 -13.02
C LEU A 52 11.74 1.15 -12.26
N LEU A 53 12.15 -0.10 -12.42
CA LEU A 53 11.53 -1.25 -11.75
C LEU A 53 12.58 -1.94 -10.88
N VAL A 54 12.31 -2.08 -9.59
CA VAL A 54 13.18 -2.75 -8.63
C VAL A 54 12.44 -3.93 -8.03
N TYR A 55 13.01 -5.12 -8.22
CA TYR A 55 12.46 -6.38 -7.76
C TYR A 55 13.32 -7.02 -6.68
N LYS A 56 12.65 -7.62 -5.68
CA LYS A 56 13.27 -8.41 -4.60
C LYS A 56 14.28 -7.64 -3.75
N ALA A 57 14.07 -6.35 -3.55
CA ALA A 57 14.91 -5.58 -2.64
C ALA A 57 14.70 -6.06 -1.20
N LYS A 58 15.79 -6.22 -0.45
CA LYS A 58 15.76 -6.56 0.98
C LYS A 58 15.72 -5.29 1.81
N PHE A 59 14.76 -5.21 2.72
CA PHE A 59 14.58 -4.09 3.63
C PHE A 59 14.74 -4.59 5.06
N ILE A 60 15.98 -4.73 5.50
CA ILE A 60 16.35 -5.30 6.79
C ILE A 60 16.66 -4.19 7.80
N ALA A 61 17.23 -3.08 7.32
CA ALA A 61 17.59 -1.94 8.14
C ALA A 61 16.82 -0.68 7.71
N VAL A 62 16.70 0.27 8.64
CA VAL A 62 16.06 1.58 8.41
C VAL A 62 16.63 2.28 7.16
N GLY A 63 17.93 2.16 6.90
CA GLY A 63 18.58 2.76 5.73
C GLY A 63 18.11 2.20 4.38
N ASP A 64 17.59 0.97 4.33
CA ASP A 64 17.17 0.33 3.08
C ASP A 64 15.99 1.05 2.43
N PHE A 65 15.15 1.65 3.27
CA PHE A 65 13.95 2.38 2.87
C PHE A 65 14.23 3.70 2.14
N ALA A 66 15.44 4.25 2.24
CA ALA A 66 15.85 5.43 1.47
C ALA A 66 15.85 5.21 -0.05
N LEU A 67 15.75 3.95 -0.47
CA LEU A 67 15.52 3.55 -1.86
C LEU A 67 14.21 4.11 -2.42
N PHE A 68 13.12 4.15 -1.63
CA PHE A 68 11.82 4.61 -2.13
C PHE A 68 11.89 6.07 -2.55
N GLU A 69 12.27 6.94 -1.63
CA GLU A 69 12.42 8.37 -1.87
C GLU A 69 13.26 8.62 -3.13
N THR A 70 14.41 7.95 -3.25
CA THR A 70 15.32 8.13 -4.37
C THR A 70 14.71 7.66 -5.69
N ALA A 71 14.15 6.46 -5.73
CA ALA A 71 13.56 5.90 -6.93
C ALA A 71 12.36 6.72 -7.40
N PHE A 72 11.44 7.05 -6.49
CA PHE A 72 10.26 7.85 -6.80
C PHE A 72 10.63 9.30 -7.13
N LYS A 73 11.56 9.97 -6.44
CA LYS A 73 12.03 11.31 -6.84
C LYS A 73 12.68 11.29 -8.22
N THR A 74 13.45 10.24 -8.53
CA THR A 74 14.17 10.14 -9.82
C THR A 74 13.21 10.09 -11.01
N VAL A 75 12.07 9.39 -10.90
CA VAL A 75 11.14 9.19 -12.03
C VAL A 75 9.83 9.98 -11.95
N THR A 76 9.41 10.44 -10.76
CA THR A 76 8.10 11.12 -10.55
C THR A 76 8.17 12.62 -10.30
N ALA A 77 9.36 13.20 -10.08
CA ALA A 77 9.50 14.62 -9.73
C ALA A 77 8.89 15.60 -10.76
N ALA A 78 8.70 15.17 -12.01
CA ALA A 78 8.12 15.99 -13.07
C ALA A 78 6.62 15.75 -13.33
N THR A 79 6.04 14.64 -12.86
CA THR A 79 4.68 14.23 -13.27
C THR A 79 3.65 14.17 -12.14
N ASN A 80 4.06 14.43 -10.89
CA ASN A 80 3.19 14.39 -9.72
C ASN A 80 2.28 13.15 -9.69
N GLU A 81 2.83 12.01 -10.09
CA GLU A 81 2.08 10.76 -10.18
C GLU A 81 1.64 10.31 -8.80
N GLU A 82 0.41 9.81 -8.76
CA GLU A 82 -0.14 9.12 -7.59
C GLU A 82 0.64 7.84 -7.30
N ILE A 83 0.67 7.46 -6.03
CA ILE A 83 1.39 6.26 -5.58
C ILE A 83 0.36 5.25 -5.04
N ALA A 84 0.54 4.00 -5.42
CA ALA A 84 -0.22 2.87 -4.92
C ALA A 84 0.69 1.96 -4.08
N LEU A 85 0.19 1.54 -2.92
CA LEU A 85 0.83 0.55 -2.06
C LEU A 85 0.01 -0.73 -2.11
N THR A 86 0.65 -1.85 -2.47
CA THR A 86 0.07 -3.20 -2.33
C THR A 86 0.80 -3.95 -1.23
N LEU A 87 0.07 -4.44 -0.24
CA LEU A 87 0.55 -5.38 0.79
C LEU A 87 0.09 -6.79 0.41
N THR A 88 0.99 -7.77 0.43
CA THR A 88 0.70 -9.17 0.08
C THR A 88 1.41 -10.09 1.08
N GLY A 89 0.70 -10.54 2.11
CA GLY A 89 1.34 -11.24 3.23
C GLY A 89 2.43 -10.38 3.87
N ASN A 90 3.67 -10.87 3.86
CA ASN A 90 4.85 -10.15 4.39
C ASN A 90 5.64 -9.39 3.30
N ASP A 91 5.10 -9.33 2.10
CA ASP A 91 5.68 -8.62 0.97
C ASP A 91 4.90 -7.33 0.73
N PHE A 92 5.58 -6.35 0.14
CA PHE A 92 4.94 -5.12 -0.29
C PHE A 92 5.44 -4.70 -1.66
N LYS A 93 4.61 -3.91 -2.33
CA LYS A 93 4.91 -3.30 -3.61
C LYS A 93 4.45 -1.84 -3.57
N LEU A 94 5.36 -0.93 -3.82
CA LEU A 94 5.05 0.49 -4.02
C LEU A 94 5.21 0.79 -5.51
N GLU A 95 4.18 1.35 -6.13
CA GLU A 95 4.17 1.64 -7.57
C GLU A 95 3.49 2.97 -7.88
N THR A 96 3.87 3.61 -8.99
CA THR A 96 3.14 4.77 -9.51
C THR A 96 1.81 4.31 -10.10
N ALA A 97 0.69 4.95 -9.71
CA ALA A 97 -0.62 4.59 -10.21
C ALA A 97 -0.72 4.83 -11.73
N PRO A 98 -1.37 3.91 -12.48
CA PRO A 98 -1.56 4.10 -13.91
C PRO A 98 -2.54 5.26 -14.19
N HIS A 99 -2.09 6.30 -14.89
CA HIS A 99 -2.95 7.43 -15.24
C HIS A 99 -3.97 7.07 -16.34
N PRO A 100 -5.26 7.43 -16.19
CA PRO A 100 -6.25 7.26 -17.26
C PRO A 100 -5.85 8.04 -18.52
N GLY A 101 -5.96 7.41 -19.71
CA GLY A 101 -5.74 8.09 -21.00
C GLY A 101 -4.32 8.07 -21.55
N HIS A 102 -3.33 7.55 -20.81
CA HIS A 102 -1.99 7.31 -21.35
C HIS A 102 -1.72 5.81 -21.54
N PRO A 103 -1.03 5.38 -22.62
CA PRO A 103 -0.63 3.99 -22.78
C PRO A 103 0.24 3.56 -21.60
N ARG A 104 -0.38 2.78 -20.72
CA ARG A 104 0.08 2.28 -19.42
C ARG A 104 1.58 1.96 -19.39
N ARG A 105 2.37 2.80 -18.72
CA ARG A 105 3.71 2.43 -18.26
C ARG A 105 3.85 2.88 -16.82
N LEU A 106 3.89 1.90 -15.91
CA LEU A 106 4.35 2.12 -14.55
C LEU A 106 5.70 2.83 -14.63
N LYS A 107 5.85 4.01 -14.03
CA LYS A 107 7.13 4.70 -14.06
C LYS A 107 8.08 4.19 -13.00
N ALA A 108 7.55 3.94 -11.80
CA ALA A 108 8.30 3.37 -10.70
C ALA A 108 7.56 2.14 -10.17
N GLU A 109 8.31 1.08 -9.90
CA GLU A 109 7.85 -0.07 -9.12
C GLU A 109 8.98 -0.51 -8.21
N ILE A 110 8.68 -0.72 -6.94
CA ILE A 110 9.61 -1.29 -5.97
C ILE A 110 8.88 -2.39 -5.23
N THR A 111 9.36 -3.61 -5.38
CA THR A 111 8.89 -4.75 -4.59
C THR A 111 9.93 -5.11 -3.56
N GLY A 112 9.50 -5.22 -2.31
CA GLY A 112 10.31 -5.74 -1.23
C GLY A 112 9.69 -7.01 -0.67
N SER A 113 10.56 -7.94 -0.32
CA SER A 113 10.15 -9.24 0.20
C SER A 113 10.56 -9.38 1.66
N ASN A 114 9.78 -10.14 2.42
CA ASN A 114 10.16 -10.64 3.73
C ASN A 114 10.48 -9.52 4.74
N LEU A 115 9.59 -8.53 4.85
CA LEU A 115 9.74 -7.38 5.76
C LEU A 115 9.65 -7.75 7.27
N GLY A 116 9.45 -9.02 7.62
CA GLY A 116 9.03 -9.38 8.97
C GLY A 116 7.68 -8.74 9.29
N ASP A 117 7.50 -8.29 10.54
CA ASP A 117 6.34 -7.49 10.93
C ASP A 117 6.41 -6.12 10.24
N ILE A 118 5.68 -5.98 9.14
CA ILE A 118 5.55 -4.74 8.36
C ILE A 118 5.19 -3.57 9.27
N ALA A 119 4.37 -3.79 10.31
CA ALA A 119 4.03 -2.72 11.24
C ALA A 119 5.27 -2.25 12.01
N TYR A 120 6.11 -3.17 12.49
CA TYR A 120 7.38 -2.82 13.16
C TYR A 120 8.38 -2.16 12.20
N ALA A 121 8.53 -2.68 10.99
CA ALA A 121 9.44 -2.13 9.98
C ALA A 121 9.03 -0.69 9.56
N LEU A 122 7.74 -0.36 9.68
CA LEU A 122 7.22 0.97 9.41
C LEU A 122 7.02 1.84 10.68
N HIS A 123 7.29 1.32 11.89
CA HIS A 123 7.10 2.00 13.19
C HIS A 123 8.26 2.93 13.58
N GLY A 124 9.42 2.83 12.92
CA GLY A 124 10.60 3.61 13.30
C GLY A 124 10.41 5.13 13.12
N PRO A 125 10.49 5.97 14.17
CA PRO A 125 10.50 7.44 14.05
C PRO A 125 11.73 7.98 13.28
N GLN A 126 12.66 7.09 12.91
CA GLN A 126 13.87 7.39 12.14
C GLN A 126 13.69 7.19 10.63
N LEU A 127 12.52 6.73 10.19
CA LEU A 127 12.22 6.49 8.79
C LEU A 127 11.59 7.75 8.20
N GLY A 128 12.34 8.49 7.40
CA GLY A 128 11.82 9.54 6.50
C GLY A 128 10.76 9.06 5.49
N LEU A 129 10.33 7.80 5.60
CA LEU A 129 9.24 7.15 4.88
C LEU A 129 7.88 7.84 5.04
N GLN A 130 7.66 8.60 6.12
CA GLN A 130 6.39 9.29 6.32
C GLN A 130 6.02 10.18 5.13
N ASP A 131 7.00 10.81 4.48
CA ASP A 131 6.72 11.70 3.35
C ASP A 131 6.38 10.96 2.06
N ASP A 132 6.96 9.78 1.85
CA ASP A 132 6.65 8.95 0.68
C ASP A 132 5.28 8.27 0.83
N PHE A 133 4.93 7.78 2.02
CA PHE A 133 3.61 7.18 2.28
C PHE A 133 2.48 8.21 2.35
N LYS A 134 2.77 9.49 2.67
CA LYS A 134 1.83 10.60 2.53
C LYS A 134 1.34 10.82 1.10
N ARG A 135 2.01 10.27 0.08
CA ARG A 135 1.58 10.38 -1.33
C ARG A 135 0.81 9.16 -1.82
N VAL A 136 0.66 8.14 -0.98
CA VAL A 136 -0.13 6.96 -1.33
C VAL A 136 -1.60 7.34 -1.35
N THR A 137 -2.22 7.23 -2.52
CA THR A 137 -3.66 7.46 -2.73
C THR A 137 -4.44 6.14 -2.75
N HIS A 138 -3.79 5.04 -3.13
CA HIS A 138 -4.41 3.73 -3.23
C HIS A 138 -3.69 2.71 -2.34
N LEU A 139 -4.39 2.12 -1.37
CA LEU A 139 -3.92 1.00 -0.57
C LEU A 139 -4.63 -0.27 -1.00
N THR A 140 -3.86 -1.29 -1.41
CA THR A 140 -4.37 -2.63 -1.72
C THR A 140 -3.82 -3.64 -0.72
N ILE A 141 -4.69 -4.45 -0.11
CA ILE A 141 -4.33 -5.54 0.78
C ILE A 141 -4.76 -6.84 0.12
N ARG A 142 -3.78 -7.66 -0.27
CA ARG A 142 -4.00 -8.99 -0.86
C ARG A 142 -3.64 -10.05 0.15
N PHE A 143 -4.49 -11.07 0.30
CA PHE A 143 -4.27 -12.16 1.28
C PHE A 143 -3.96 -11.58 2.67
N PRO A 144 -4.92 -10.84 3.26
CA PRO A 144 -4.69 -10.02 4.43
C PRO A 144 -4.06 -10.87 5.55
N PRO A 145 -2.82 -10.58 5.96
CA PRO A 145 -2.16 -11.33 7.00
C PRO A 145 -2.91 -11.18 8.33
N HIS A 146 -2.69 -12.15 9.22
CA HIS A 146 -3.25 -12.17 10.56
C HIS A 146 -2.50 -11.22 11.50
N TYR A 147 -2.56 -9.94 11.21
CA TYR A 147 -2.00 -8.90 12.08
C TYR A 147 -3.01 -8.49 13.15
N PRO A 148 -2.53 -8.09 14.35
CA PRO A 148 -3.39 -7.52 15.37
C PRO A 148 -3.95 -6.16 14.91
N VAL A 149 -5.02 -5.70 15.56
CA VAL A 149 -5.75 -4.48 15.19
C VAL A 149 -4.82 -3.26 15.21
N GLU A 150 -3.96 -3.16 16.22
CA GLU A 150 -3.01 -2.08 16.43
C GLU A 150 -1.97 -1.99 15.29
N ALA A 151 -1.60 -3.12 14.69
CA ALA A 151 -0.68 -3.15 13.56
C ALA A 151 -1.35 -2.58 12.29
N TRP A 152 -2.63 -2.88 12.06
CA TRP A 152 -3.40 -2.30 10.95
C TRP A 152 -3.64 -0.81 11.15
N GLU A 153 -3.99 -0.41 12.37
CA GLU A 153 -4.16 0.99 12.73
C GLU A 153 -2.89 1.79 12.43
N HIS A 154 -1.73 1.24 12.80
CA HIS A 154 -0.43 1.85 12.49
C HIS A 154 -0.21 2.02 10.98
N ILE A 155 -0.48 0.98 10.19
CA ILE A 155 -0.40 1.04 8.72
C ILE A 155 -1.30 2.16 8.17
N PHE A 156 -2.53 2.28 8.65
CA PHE A 156 -3.46 3.33 8.21
C PHE A 156 -3.01 4.74 8.57
N HIS A 157 -2.28 4.90 9.67
CA HIS A 157 -1.68 6.18 10.05
C HIS A 157 -0.48 6.58 9.18
N LEU A 158 0.13 5.64 8.45
CA LEU A 158 1.24 5.95 7.53
C LEU A 158 0.74 6.44 6.17
N VAL A 159 -0.35 5.87 5.67
CA VAL A 159 -0.92 6.19 4.35
C VAL A 159 -2.15 7.10 4.47
N LYS A 160 -2.05 8.19 5.23
CA LYS A 160 -3.19 9.08 5.55
C LYS A 160 -3.88 9.69 4.33
N SER A 161 -3.17 9.80 3.20
CA SER A 161 -3.70 10.34 1.96
C SER A 161 -4.45 9.32 1.11
N ALA A 162 -4.47 8.05 1.52
CA ALA A 162 -5.18 7.03 0.78
C ALA A 162 -6.68 7.34 0.78
N ASP A 163 -7.24 7.48 -0.42
CA ASP A 163 -8.66 7.66 -0.65
C ASP A 163 -9.35 6.34 -1.02
N THR A 164 -8.57 5.34 -1.42
CA THR A 164 -9.05 4.05 -1.89
C THR A 164 -8.40 2.92 -1.12
N LEU A 165 -9.23 2.07 -0.50
CA LEU A 165 -8.83 0.81 0.12
C LEU A 165 -9.39 -0.36 -0.68
N GLU A 166 -8.53 -1.16 -1.30
CA GLU A 166 -8.89 -2.43 -1.93
C GLU A 166 -8.45 -3.60 -1.03
N ILE A 167 -9.38 -4.51 -0.73
CA ILE A 167 -9.09 -5.76 -0.04
C ILE A 167 -9.43 -6.89 -1.00
N ALA A 168 -8.41 -7.65 -1.41
CA ALA A 168 -8.55 -8.72 -2.37
C ALA A 168 -8.14 -10.07 -1.78
N VAL A 169 -9.12 -10.98 -1.67
CA VAL A 169 -8.91 -12.34 -1.19
C VAL A 169 -9.29 -13.32 -2.29
N ASN A 170 -8.26 -13.89 -2.93
CA ASN A 170 -8.40 -14.85 -4.03
C ASN A 170 -7.89 -16.22 -3.56
N GLY A 171 -8.61 -16.86 -2.65
CA GLY A 171 -8.15 -18.08 -2.00
C GLY A 171 -9.23 -18.80 -1.20
N PRO A 172 -8.91 -19.93 -0.56
CA PRO A 172 -9.83 -20.68 0.27
C PRO A 172 -10.48 -19.81 1.38
N PRO A 173 -11.67 -20.19 1.91
CA PRO A 173 -12.37 -19.41 2.92
C PRO A 173 -11.60 -19.13 4.23
N ASN A 174 -10.48 -19.80 4.49
CA ASN A 174 -9.64 -19.48 5.65
C ASN A 174 -8.84 -18.19 5.47
N ASP A 175 -8.67 -17.71 4.24
CA ASP A 175 -7.83 -16.55 3.92
C ASP A 175 -8.50 -15.20 4.23
N VAL A 176 -9.76 -15.20 4.69
CA VAL A 176 -10.49 -13.97 5.05
C VAL A 176 -10.42 -13.61 6.53
N ARG A 177 -9.74 -14.41 7.34
CA ARG A 177 -9.68 -14.20 8.79
C ARG A 177 -8.98 -12.90 9.20
N GLY A 178 -8.15 -12.31 8.32
CA GLY A 178 -7.55 -10.99 8.54
C GLY A 178 -8.46 -9.80 8.23
N VAL A 179 -9.58 -10.02 7.52
CA VAL A 179 -10.51 -8.95 7.12
C VAL A 179 -11.20 -8.27 8.32
N PRO A 180 -11.70 -8.99 9.34
CA PRO A 180 -12.25 -8.38 10.55
C PRO A 180 -11.32 -7.35 11.20
N ALA A 181 -10.06 -7.73 11.45
CA ALA A 181 -9.08 -6.86 12.10
C ALA A 181 -8.79 -5.56 11.32
N ILE A 182 -8.88 -5.60 9.99
CA ILE A 182 -8.77 -4.40 9.14
C ILE A 182 -9.91 -3.43 9.41
N PHE A 183 -11.15 -3.91 9.47
CA PHE A 183 -12.31 -3.06 9.73
C PHE A 183 -12.37 -2.58 11.18
N GLU A 184 -12.00 -3.44 12.13
CA GLU A 184 -11.83 -3.06 13.54
C GLU A 184 -10.77 -1.96 13.68
N ALA A 185 -9.66 -2.03 12.95
CA ALA A 185 -8.66 -0.96 12.94
C ALA A 185 -9.17 0.34 12.30
N LEU A 186 -10.04 0.26 11.28
CA LEU A 186 -10.67 1.44 10.68
C LEU A 186 -11.73 2.08 11.58
N GLU A 187 -12.28 1.31 12.54
CA GLU A 187 -13.29 1.76 13.49
C GLU A 187 -12.71 2.42 14.73
N GLN A 188 -11.39 2.28 14.99
CA GLN A 188 -10.65 2.97 16.06
C GLN A 188 -10.65 4.49 15.79
N CYS A 189 -11.78 5.14 16.08
CA CYS A 189 -12.00 6.57 15.88
C CYS A 189 -11.98 7.34 17.20
N PHE A 190 -11.98 6.64 18.33
CA PHE A 190 -12.07 7.20 19.67
C PHE A 190 -10.98 6.62 20.55
N ASP A 191 -10.51 7.39 21.53
CA ASP A 191 -9.63 6.88 22.57
C ASP A 191 -10.39 6.07 23.64
N GLU A 192 -9.65 5.59 24.65
CA GLU A 192 -10.20 4.82 25.78
C GLU A 192 -11.26 5.60 26.61
N TYR A 193 -11.33 6.92 26.47
CA TYR A 193 -12.31 7.80 27.13
C TYR A 193 -13.47 8.21 26.21
N ASN A 194 -13.60 7.59 25.03
CA ASN A 194 -14.56 7.93 23.99
C ASN A 194 -14.40 9.35 23.41
N ILE A 195 -13.19 9.91 23.45
CA ILE A 195 -12.87 11.20 22.83
C ILE A 195 -12.42 10.93 21.38
N PRO A 196 -12.93 11.67 20.37
CA PRO A 196 -12.49 11.51 18.99
C PRO A 196 -10.97 11.65 18.86
N LEU A 197 -10.34 10.72 18.15
CA LEU A 197 -8.91 10.76 17.89
C LEU A 197 -8.54 11.96 17.00
N PRO A 198 -7.38 12.60 17.22
CA PRO A 198 -6.95 13.75 16.43
C PRO A 198 -6.64 13.42 14.97
N SER A 199 -6.35 12.14 14.68
CA SER A 199 -6.15 11.61 13.34
C SER A 199 -6.89 10.29 13.26
N LEU A 200 -7.93 10.23 12.44
CA LEU A 200 -8.63 8.97 12.18
C LEU A 200 -7.77 8.05 11.30
N PRO A 201 -7.90 6.72 11.43
CA PRO A 201 -7.33 5.77 10.48
C PRO A 201 -7.88 6.02 9.07
N LEU A 202 -6.99 6.15 8.08
CA LEU A 202 -7.32 6.54 6.70
C LEU A 202 -8.33 7.72 6.64
N PRO A 203 -7.92 8.93 7.05
CA PRO A 203 -8.84 10.06 7.19
C PRO A 203 -9.43 10.52 5.85
N ASN A 204 -8.75 10.26 4.73
CA ASN A 204 -9.18 10.64 3.39
C ASN A 204 -9.97 9.55 2.65
N LEU A 205 -10.21 8.39 3.28
CA LEU A 205 -10.88 7.26 2.65
C LEU A 205 -12.26 7.65 2.11
N ALA A 206 -12.46 7.40 0.81
CA ALA A 206 -13.71 7.66 0.10
C ALA A 206 -14.22 6.41 -0.63
N HIS A 207 -13.34 5.47 -0.98
CA HIS A 207 -13.67 4.28 -1.76
C HIS A 207 -13.17 3.01 -1.07
N ILE A 208 -14.05 2.02 -0.94
CA ILE A 208 -13.72 0.69 -0.43
C ILE A 208 -14.09 -0.34 -1.49
N VAL A 209 -13.13 -1.17 -1.89
CA VAL A 209 -13.31 -2.23 -2.88
C VAL A 209 -13.00 -3.57 -2.22
N LEU A 210 -14.01 -4.43 -2.06
CA LEU A 210 -13.86 -5.75 -1.47
C LEU A 210 -14.05 -6.82 -2.54
N ARG A 211 -12.94 -7.45 -2.91
CA ARG A 211 -12.91 -8.61 -3.80
C ARG A 211 -12.80 -9.87 -2.97
N LEU A 212 -13.94 -10.34 -2.47
CA LEU A 212 -14.03 -11.47 -1.56
C LEU A 212 -14.73 -12.64 -2.24
N GLN A 213 -13.97 -13.65 -2.67
CA GLN A 213 -14.56 -14.89 -3.17
C GLN A 213 -15.02 -15.77 -2.00
N LEU A 214 -16.16 -15.42 -1.41
CA LEU A 214 -16.66 -16.04 -0.19
C LEU A 214 -18.01 -16.76 -0.35
N PRO A 215 -18.25 -17.82 0.45
CA PRO A 215 -19.59 -18.33 0.66
C PRO A 215 -20.52 -17.24 1.23
N ALA A 216 -21.78 -17.23 0.77
CA ALA A 216 -22.75 -16.18 1.10
C ALA A 216 -22.94 -15.93 2.60
N THR A 217 -22.94 -16.99 3.41
CA THR A 217 -23.12 -16.88 4.88
C THR A 217 -21.95 -16.21 5.58
N LEU A 218 -20.72 -16.47 5.11
CA LEU A 218 -19.51 -15.86 5.65
C LEU A 218 -19.42 -14.40 5.21
N ALA A 219 -19.71 -14.12 3.94
CA ALA A 219 -19.80 -12.76 3.42
C ALA A 219 -20.82 -11.93 4.21
N GLN A 220 -22.03 -12.47 4.46
CA GLN A 220 -23.06 -11.84 5.30
C GLN A 220 -22.56 -11.50 6.70
N THR A 221 -21.87 -12.45 7.34
CA THR A 221 -21.36 -12.27 8.70
C THR A 221 -20.31 -11.18 8.76
N ILE A 222 -19.33 -11.21 7.85
CA ILE A 222 -18.26 -10.20 7.78
C ILE A 222 -18.84 -8.82 7.50
N THR A 223 -19.76 -8.73 6.52
CA THR A 223 -20.38 -7.46 6.16
C THR A 223 -21.22 -6.89 7.30
N ARG A 224 -22.05 -7.71 7.95
CA ARG A 224 -22.93 -7.20 9.01
C ARG A 224 -22.17 -6.83 10.28
N LYS A 225 -21.22 -7.66 10.72
CA LYS A 225 -20.52 -7.43 12.00
C LYS A 225 -19.36 -6.46 11.90
N HIS A 226 -18.62 -6.46 10.80
CA HIS A 226 -17.38 -5.66 10.73
C HIS A 226 -17.53 -4.46 9.81
N ILE A 227 -18.14 -4.63 8.64
CA ILE A 227 -18.23 -3.52 7.67
C ILE A 227 -19.27 -2.49 8.11
N VAL A 228 -20.50 -2.93 8.42
CA VAL A 228 -21.59 -2.02 8.83
C VAL A 228 -21.22 -1.27 10.11
N GLU A 229 -20.74 -1.98 11.13
CA GLU A 229 -20.35 -1.39 12.41
C GLU A 229 -19.22 -0.36 12.20
N CYS A 230 -18.17 -0.72 11.46
CA CYS A 230 -17.10 0.22 11.09
C CYS A 230 -17.63 1.48 10.40
N LEU A 231 -18.50 1.34 9.38
CA LEU A 231 -19.06 2.49 8.66
C LEU A 231 -19.92 3.39 9.58
N GLN A 232 -20.68 2.80 10.49
CA GLN A 232 -21.49 3.55 11.46
C GLN A 232 -20.61 4.30 12.46
N THR A 233 -19.60 3.64 13.03
CA THR A 233 -18.65 4.25 13.98
C THR A 233 -17.89 5.40 13.33
N ARG A 234 -17.43 5.21 12.09
CA ARG A 234 -16.76 6.28 11.32
C ARG A 234 -17.69 7.45 11.02
N ALA A 235 -18.95 7.19 10.64
CA ALA A 235 -19.93 8.24 10.43
C ALA A 235 -20.23 9.02 11.72
N PHE A 236 -20.33 8.33 12.85
CA PHE A 236 -20.50 8.93 14.17
C PHE A 236 -19.30 9.78 14.59
N ALA A 237 -18.08 9.38 14.22
CA ALA A 237 -16.86 10.15 14.41
C ALA A 237 -16.67 11.31 13.41
N GLU A 238 -17.70 11.64 12.61
CA GLU A 238 -17.66 12.67 11.57
C GLU A 238 -16.52 12.47 10.54
N ALA A 239 -16.13 11.21 10.30
CA ALA A 239 -15.14 10.89 9.28
C ALA A 239 -15.64 11.27 7.88
N ARG A 240 -14.71 11.39 6.92
CA ARG A 240 -15.05 11.58 5.51
C ARG A 240 -16.06 10.50 5.06
N PRO A 241 -17.21 10.88 4.47
CA PRO A 241 -18.20 9.90 4.03
C PRO A 241 -17.65 8.96 2.95
N ILE A 242 -17.94 7.67 3.10
CA ILE A 242 -17.61 6.67 2.07
C ILE A 242 -18.55 6.87 0.87
N GLN A 243 -17.95 7.27 -0.25
CA GLN A 243 -18.65 7.52 -1.50
C GLN A 243 -18.97 6.23 -2.24
N THR A 244 -18.04 5.27 -2.23
CA THR A 244 -18.18 4.04 -3.00
C THR A 244 -17.83 2.82 -2.15
N LEU A 245 -18.73 1.85 -2.15
CA LEU A 245 -18.47 0.50 -1.68
C LEU A 245 -18.71 -0.47 -2.84
N CYS A 246 -17.65 -1.12 -3.32
CA CYS A 246 -17.75 -2.16 -4.33
C CYS A 246 -17.59 -3.53 -3.65
N LEU A 247 -18.58 -4.39 -3.76
CA LEU A 247 -18.58 -5.73 -3.18
C LEU A 247 -18.67 -6.78 -4.28
N TYR A 248 -17.70 -7.68 -4.31
CA TYR A 248 -17.69 -8.83 -5.21
C TYR A 248 -17.98 -10.10 -4.41
N GLY A 249 -18.93 -10.90 -4.85
CA GLY A 249 -19.33 -12.15 -4.19
C GLY A 249 -20.84 -12.36 -4.14
N ALA A 250 -21.30 -13.53 -3.70
CA ALA A 250 -22.73 -13.85 -3.66
C ALA A 250 -23.38 -13.40 -2.33
N LEU A 251 -24.13 -12.29 -2.33
CA LEU A 251 -24.99 -11.90 -1.20
C LEU A 251 -26.47 -12.05 -1.57
N ARG A 252 -27.23 -12.71 -0.69
CA ARG A 252 -28.69 -12.92 -0.87
C ARG A 252 -29.55 -12.14 0.14
N ASP A 253 -28.94 -11.30 0.97
CA ASP A 253 -29.64 -10.56 2.03
C ASP A 253 -30.00 -9.14 1.56
N THR A 254 -31.27 -8.95 1.19
CA THR A 254 -31.80 -7.65 0.74
C THR A 254 -31.80 -6.60 1.85
N ALA A 255 -32.03 -6.98 3.11
CA ALA A 255 -32.03 -6.06 4.23
C ALA A 255 -30.63 -5.47 4.47
N LEU A 256 -29.60 -6.31 4.36
CA LEU A 256 -28.21 -5.86 4.45
C LEU A 256 -27.82 -4.91 3.32
N VAL A 257 -28.28 -5.18 2.10
CA VAL A 257 -28.06 -4.28 0.95
C VAL A 257 -28.73 -2.91 1.18
N HIS A 258 -29.96 -2.90 1.70
CA HIS A 258 -30.66 -1.65 2.03
C HIS A 258 -29.94 -0.86 3.12
N LEU A 259 -29.44 -1.53 4.14
CA LEU A 259 -28.65 -0.90 5.21
C LEU A 259 -27.38 -0.25 4.65
N LEU A 260 -26.62 -0.97 3.83
CA LEU A 260 -25.41 -0.42 3.20
C LEU A 260 -25.70 0.78 2.30
N ARG A 261 -26.78 0.75 1.51
CA ARG A 261 -27.22 1.91 0.70
C ARG A 261 -27.60 3.12 1.54
N GLY A 262 -27.96 2.94 2.80
CA GLY A 262 -28.17 4.04 3.75
C GLY A 262 -26.87 4.63 4.29
N LEU A 263 -25.74 3.92 4.18
CA LEU A 263 -24.44 4.31 4.74
C LEU A 263 -23.45 4.83 3.69
N VAL A 264 -23.63 4.50 2.40
CA VAL A 264 -22.72 4.91 1.32
C VAL A 264 -23.48 5.49 0.13
N SER A 265 -22.86 6.42 -0.59
CA SER A 265 -23.49 7.08 -1.74
C SER A 265 -23.69 6.16 -2.96
N HIS A 266 -22.70 5.31 -3.23
CA HIS A 266 -22.72 4.36 -4.33
C HIS A 266 -22.34 2.96 -3.83
N LEU A 267 -23.26 2.01 -4.00
CA LEU A 267 -23.03 0.60 -3.72
C LEU A 267 -23.03 -0.16 -5.04
N GLU A 268 -21.88 -0.68 -5.44
CA GLU A 268 -21.74 -1.56 -6.59
C GLU A 268 -21.64 -3.01 -6.10
N TRP A 269 -22.49 -3.89 -6.64
CA TRP A 269 -22.47 -5.31 -6.31
C TRP A 269 -22.19 -6.13 -7.57
N LYS A 270 -21.11 -6.92 -7.57
CA LYS A 270 -20.77 -7.82 -8.69
C LYS A 270 -20.81 -9.27 -8.25
N ASN A 271 -21.58 -10.07 -8.98
CA ASN A 271 -21.51 -11.52 -8.92
C ASN A 271 -20.49 -11.94 -9.98
N GLU A 272 -19.36 -12.49 -9.56
CA GLU A 272 -18.42 -13.19 -10.45
C GLU A 272 -18.75 -14.68 -10.51
#